data_AF-A0A3S3RD01-F1
#
_entry.id   AF-A0A3S3RD01-F1
#
_cell.length_a   1.000
_cell.length_b   1.000
_cell.length_c   1.000
_cell.angle_alpha   90.00
_cell.angle_beta   90.00
_cell.angle_gamma   90.00
#
_symmetry.space_group_name_H-M   'P 1'
#
loop_
_entity.id
_entity.type
_entity.pdbx_description
1 polymer ?
#
loop_
_entity_poly.entity_id
_entity_poly.type
_entity_poly.pdbx_seq_one_letter_code
_entity_poly.pdbx_strand_id
1 'polypeptide(L)'
;MEIEFPLIAHALERFEGVQRRLEVKGEKQGILVIDDYGHHPTEIRATLDAVRDGWPDRRLVVVFQPHRYTRTQGLFEEFATAFYRVDVLILTDIYAAG
;
A
#
# COMPACT_ATOMS: atom_id res chain seq x y z
N MET A 1 21.58 -15.21 -17.83
CA MET A 1 20.21 -15.57 -18.25
C MET A 1 19.84 -14.58 -19.34
N GLU A 2 19.82 -15.02 -20.60
CA GLU A 2 19.44 -14.16 -21.74
C GLU A 2 17.96 -14.40 -22.04
N ILE A 3 17.15 -13.34 -21.89
CA ILE A 3 15.72 -13.35 -22.19
C ILE A 3 15.49 -12.25 -23.23
N GLU A 4 14.77 -12.58 -24.30
CA GLU A 4 14.45 -11.65 -25.38
C GLU A 4 13.63 -10.45 -24.87
N PHE A 5 14.01 -9.24 -25.26
CA PHE A 5 13.33 -8.01 -24.83
C PHE A 5 11.82 -8.01 -25.11
N PRO A 6 11.33 -8.46 -26.29
CA PRO A 6 9.88 -8.56 -26.55
C PRO A 6 9.14 -9.43 -25.53
N LEU A 7 9.78 -10.49 -25.04
CA LEU A 7 9.18 -11.38 -24.04
C LEU A 7 9.10 -10.69 -22.67
N ILE A 8 10.14 -9.94 -22.28
CA ILE A 8 10.14 -9.16 -21.03
C ILE A 8 9.03 -8.11 -21.07
N ALA A 9 8.95 -7.33 -22.16
CA ALA A 9 7.92 -6.30 -22.32
C ALA A 9 6.50 -6.88 -22.25
N HIS A 10 6.26 -7.99 -22.95
CA HIS A 10 4.97 -8.67 -22.94
C HIS A 10 4.58 -9.22 -21.55
N ALA A 11 5.55 -9.76 -20.81
CA ALA A 11 5.32 -10.25 -19.46
C ALA A 11 4.95 -9.11 -18.49
N LEU A 12 5.64 -7.97 -18.60
CA LEU A 12 5.35 -6.79 -17.77
C LEU A 12 3.99 -6.18 -18.09
N GLU A 13 3.61 -6.10 -19.37
CA GLU A 13 2.30 -5.61 -19.81
C GLU A 13 1.14 -6.45 -19.23
N ARG A 14 1.34 -7.76 -19.09
CA ARG A 14 0.32 -8.70 -18.62
C ARG A 14 0.42 -9.02 -17.14
N PHE A 15 1.25 -8.30 -16.39
CA PHE A 15 1.44 -8.57 -14.99
C PHE A 15 0.17 -8.26 -14.19
N GLU A 16 -0.44 -9.29 -13.61
CA GLU A 16 -1.71 -9.18 -12.85
C GLU A 16 -1.51 -8.73 -11.40
N GLY A 17 -0.27 -8.48 -10.99
CA GLY A 17 0.07 -8.10 -9.62
C GLY A 17 0.44 -9.29 -8.73
N VAL A 18 0.59 -9.00 -7.45
CA VAL A 18 0.83 -9.99 -6.39
C VAL A 18 -0.20 -9.77 -5.31
N GLN A 19 -0.67 -10.85 -4.70
CA GLN A 19 -1.59 -10.79 -3.59
C GLN A 19 -1.07 -9.84 -2.49
N ARG A 20 -1.95 -8.95 -2.02
CA ARG A 20 -1.64 -7.92 -1.00
C ARG A 20 -0.55 -6.93 -1.42
N ARG A 21 -0.39 -6.64 -2.71
CA ARG A 21 0.50 -5.57 -3.21
C ARG A 21 -0.28 -4.67 -4.16
N LEU A 22 -0.82 -3.57 -3.63
CA LEU A 22 -1.82 -2.73 -4.30
C LEU A 22 -2.94 -3.56 -4.96
N GLU A 23 -3.37 -4.62 -4.28
CA GLU A 23 -4.34 -5.58 -4.82
C GLU A 23 -5.73 -4.96 -4.81
N VAL A 24 -6.32 -4.77 -5.98
CA VAL A 24 -7.72 -4.35 -6.10
C VAL A 24 -8.63 -5.50 -5.68
N LYS A 25 -9.31 -5.36 -4.54
CA LYS A 25 -10.28 -6.35 -4.04
C LYS A 25 -11.64 -6.23 -4.73
N GLY A 26 -11.93 -5.05 -5.29
CA GLY A 26 -13.14 -4.76 -6.05
C GLY A 26 -13.67 -3.36 -5.80
N GLU A 27 -14.73 -3.01 -6.52
CA GLU A 27 -15.41 -1.72 -6.39
C GLU A 27 -16.92 -1.93 -6.24
N LYS A 28 -17.52 -1.27 -5.25
CA LYS A 28 -18.97 -1.31 -5.02
C LYS A 28 -19.48 0.03 -4.55
N GLN A 29 -20.59 0.49 -5.13
CA GLN A 29 -21.21 1.78 -4.78
C GLN A 29 -20.20 2.96 -4.86
N GLY A 30 -19.29 2.92 -5.83
CA GLY A 30 -18.24 3.94 -6.02
C GLY A 30 -17.08 3.87 -5.03
N ILE A 31 -17.01 2.81 -4.21
CA ILE A 31 -15.92 2.59 -3.24
C ILE A 31 -15.01 1.50 -3.79
N LEU A 32 -13.80 1.90 -4.17
CA LEU A 32 -12.71 1.00 -4.54
C LEU A 32 -11.99 0.53 -3.28
N VAL A 33 -11.84 -0.79 -3.14
CA VAL A 33 -11.11 -1.41 -2.03
C VAL A 33 -9.78 -1.96 -2.55
N ILE A 34 -8.70 -1.51 -1.93
CA ILE A 34 -7.32 -1.94 -2.23
C ILE A 34 -6.73 -2.55 -0.95
N ASP A 35 -6.08 -3.71 -1.07
CA ASP A 35 -5.31 -4.34 0.01
C ASP A 35 -3.81 -4.24 -0.28
N ASP A 36 -3.03 -3.85 0.73
CA ASP A 36 -1.58 -3.75 0.64
C ASP A 36 -0.90 -4.24 1.93
N TYR A 37 0.20 -4.97 1.77
CA TYR A 37 0.99 -5.55 2.87
C TYR A 37 2.01 -4.58 3.46
N GLY A 38 2.19 -3.39 2.87
CA GLY A 38 3.14 -2.39 3.33
C GLY A 38 2.95 -2.09 4.82
N HIS A 39 3.99 -2.35 5.60
CA HIS A 39 3.98 -2.15 7.05
C HIS A 39 5.22 -1.39 7.52
N HIS A 40 6.18 -1.11 6.63
CA HIS A 40 7.25 -0.15 6.84
C HIS A 40 6.85 1.25 6.34
N PRO A 41 7.26 2.35 7.00
CA PRO A 41 6.94 3.73 6.57
C PRO A 41 7.25 4.04 5.10
N THR A 42 8.34 3.48 4.56
CA THR A 42 8.70 3.62 3.14
C THR A 42 7.70 2.93 2.21
N GLU A 43 7.26 1.73 2.56
CA GLU A 43 6.27 0.98 1.76
C GLU A 43 4.92 1.72 1.78
N ILE A 44 4.50 2.20 2.97
CA ILE A 44 3.28 3.01 3.12
C ILE A 44 3.33 4.21 2.19
N ARG A 45 4.42 5.00 2.21
CA ARG A 45 4.54 6.18 1.33
C ARG A 45 4.43 5.82 -0.15
N ALA A 46 5.15 4.78 -0.59
CA ALA A 46 5.08 4.31 -1.98
C ALA A 46 3.66 3.89 -2.38
N THR A 47 2.96 3.15 -1.51
CA THR A 47 1.57 2.76 -1.72
C THR A 47 0.64 3.98 -1.82
N LEU A 48 0.77 4.95 -0.92
CA LEU A 48 -0.06 6.15 -0.92
C LEU A 48 0.18 7.05 -2.13
N ASP A 49 1.43 7.19 -2.57
CA ASP A 49 1.77 7.94 -3.77
C ASP A 49 1.17 7.27 -5.02
N ALA A 50 1.33 5.96 -5.17
CA ALA A 50 0.75 5.21 -6.28
C ALA A 50 -0.79 5.32 -6.31
N VAL A 51 -1.46 5.23 -5.15
CA VAL A 51 -2.92 5.38 -5.07
C VAL A 51 -3.35 6.80 -5.41
N ARG A 52 -2.63 7.83 -4.95
CA ARG A 52 -2.97 9.22 -5.28
C ARG A 52 -2.74 9.55 -6.75
N ASP A 53 -1.70 9.00 -7.35
CA ASP A 53 -1.42 9.26 -8.76
C ASP A 53 -2.39 8.48 -9.67
N GLY A 54 -2.81 7.28 -9.28
CA GLY A 54 -3.80 6.48 -10.01
C GLY A 54 -5.25 6.97 -9.87
N TRP A 55 -5.60 7.58 -8.73
CA TRP A 55 -6.96 8.06 -8.44
C TRP A 55 -6.95 9.45 -7.76
N PRO A 56 -6.48 10.50 -8.46
CA PRO A 56 -6.21 11.81 -7.87
C PRO A 56 -7.43 12.48 -7.24
N ASP A 57 -8.61 12.33 -7.85
CA ASP A 57 -9.84 13.00 -7.42
C ASP A 57 -10.68 12.19 -6.42
N ARG A 58 -10.22 10.98 -6.04
CA ARG A 58 -10.94 10.13 -5.09
C ARG A 58 -10.51 10.43 -3.66
N ARG A 59 -11.49 10.43 -2.75
CA ARG A 59 -11.22 10.48 -1.30
C ARG A 59 -10.47 9.23 -0.85
N LEU A 60 -9.31 9.41 -0.22
CA LEU A 60 -8.46 8.33 0.27
C LEU A 60 -8.68 8.07 1.76
N VAL A 61 -9.28 6.92 2.04
CA VAL A 61 -9.47 6.39 3.40
C VAL A 61 -8.49 5.24 3.60
N VAL A 62 -7.66 5.32 4.63
CA VAL A 62 -6.68 4.28 4.96
C VAL A 62 -7.02 3.66 6.30
N VAL A 63 -7.07 2.33 6.33
CA VAL A 63 -7.15 1.55 7.57
C VAL A 63 -5.80 0.87 7.76
N PHE A 64 -5.06 1.28 8.79
CA PHE A 64 -3.71 0.78 9.05
C PHE A 64 -3.62 0.06 10.39
N GLN A 65 -3.07 -1.15 10.35
CA GLN A 65 -2.73 -1.95 11.52
C GLN A 65 -1.21 -1.99 11.68
N PRO A 66 -0.64 -1.32 12.70
CA PRO A 66 0.80 -1.40 12.96
C PRO A 66 1.21 -2.82 13.32
N HIS A 67 2.36 -3.27 12.83
CA HIS A 67 2.87 -4.63 13.03
C HIS A 67 4.14 -4.63 13.89
N ARG A 68 4.05 -5.24 15.09
CA ARG A 68 5.03 -5.30 16.20
C ARG A 68 5.25 -3.99 16.94
N TYR A 69 5.20 -4.06 18.27
CA TYR A 69 5.52 -2.95 19.17
C TYR A 69 6.93 -2.40 18.94
N THR A 70 7.92 -3.28 18.80
CA THR A 70 9.33 -2.90 18.62
C THR A 70 9.55 -2.11 17.34
N ARG A 71 8.83 -2.43 16.26
CA ARG A 71 8.89 -1.67 15.00
C ARG A 71 8.20 -0.32 15.14
N THR A 72 7.00 -0.30 15.72
CA THR A 72 6.28 0.96 15.94
C THR A 72 7.08 1.92 16.80
N GLN A 73 7.73 1.42 17.85
CA GLN A 73 8.61 2.21 18.70
C GLN A 73 9.88 2.65 17.95
N GLY A 74 10.54 1.74 17.23
CA GLY A 74 11.81 2.02 16.55
C GLY A 74 11.69 2.96 15.35
N LEU A 75 10.50 3.10 14.76
CA LEU A 75 10.23 3.93 13.58
C LEU A 75 9.12 4.95 13.82
N PHE A 76 8.92 5.37 15.07
CA PHE A 76 7.76 6.17 15.47
C PHE A 76 7.66 7.49 14.70
N GLU A 77 8.78 8.20 14.56
CA GLU A 77 8.85 9.49 13.84
C GLU A 77 8.58 9.31 12.34
N GLU A 78 9.07 8.22 11.74
CA GLU A 78 8.80 7.91 10.35
C GLU A 78 7.33 7.54 10.12
N PHE A 79 6.70 6.82 11.04
CA PHE A 79 5.26 6.54 10.97
C PHE A 79 4.42 7.81 11.10
N ALA A 80 4.80 8.73 12.00
CA ALA A 80 4.09 9.99 12.18
C ALA A 80 3.99 10.83 10.90
N THR A 81 4.93 10.65 9.97
CA THR A 81 4.98 11.36 8.69
C THR A 81 4.58 10.51 7.47
N ALA A 82 4.38 9.20 7.64
CA ALA A 82 4.14 8.28 6.52
C ALA A 82 2.77 8.48 5.83
N PHE A 83 1.78 9.03 6.53
CA PHE A 83 0.38 9.12 6.08
C PHE A 83 -0.02 10.50 5.53
N TYR A 84 0.96 11.30 5.11
CA TYR A 84 0.80 12.72 4.78
C TYR A 84 -0.22 13.07 3.69
N ARG A 85 -0.58 12.13 2.80
CA ARG A 85 -1.55 12.35 1.71
C ARG A 85 -2.90 11.67 1.96
N VAL A 86 -3.20 11.22 3.17
CA VAL A 86 -4.46 10.52 3.50
C VAL A 86 -5.53 11.53 3.93
N ASP A 87 -6.76 11.39 3.43
CA ASP A 87 -7.87 12.26 3.87
C ASP A 87 -8.45 11.79 5.20
N VAL A 88 -8.55 10.47 5.39
CA VAL A 88 -9.01 9.85 6.64
C VAL A 88 -8.13 8.66 6.99
N LEU A 89 -7.47 8.73 8.15
CA LEU A 89 -6.67 7.63 8.68
C LEU A 89 -7.41 6.97 9.85
N ILE A 90 -7.63 5.66 9.74
CA ILE A 90 -8.15 4.81 10.80
C ILE A 90 -7.00 3.91 11.26
N LEU A 91 -6.61 4.04 12.52
CA LEU A 91 -5.59 3.20 13.14
C LEU A 91 -6.26 2.13 14.00
N THR A 92 -5.81 0.89 13.85
CA THR A 92 -6.16 -0.18 14.78
C THR A 92 -5.13 -0.29 15.91
N ASP A 93 -5.40 -1.14 16.89
CA ASP A 93 -4.38 -1.58 17.84
C ASP A 93 -3.20 -2.25 17.11
N ILE A 94 -2.05 -2.25 17.78
CA ILE A 94 -0.81 -2.87 17.28
C ILE A 94 -0.99 -4.38 17.27
N TYR A 95 -0.79 -5.00 16.10
CA TYR A 95 -0.66 -6.45 16.00
C TYR A 95 0.70 -6.88 16.56
N ALA A 96 0.70 -7.54 17.73
CA ALA A 96 1.91 -7.87 18.48
C ALA A 96 2.90 -8.73 17.68
N ALA A 97 2.38 -9.69 16.90
CA ALA A 97 3.15 -10.66 16.12
C ALA A 97 4.19 -11.48 16.92
N GLY A 98 3.89 -11.75 18.19
CA GLY A 98 4.75 -12.49 19.13
C GLY A 98 5.79 -11.63 19.79
#